data_AF-A0A6A7LAQ6-F1
#
_entry.id   AF-A0A6A7LAQ6-F1
#
_cell.length_a   1.000
_cell.length_b   1.000
_cell.length_c   1.000
_cell.angle_alpha   90.00
_cell.angle_beta   90.00
_cell.angle_gamma   90.00
#
_symmetry.space_group_name_H-M   'P 1'
#
loop_
_entity.id
_entity.type
_entity.pdbx_description
1 polymer ?
#
loop_
_entity_poly.entity_id
_entity_poly.type
_entity_poly.pdbx_seq_one_letter_code
_entity_poly.pdbx_strand_id
1 'polypeptide(L)'
;MTPPIARHHIVDAAGATLLELVVAMAITLTVGAAAALLLEPVYDLFRRESEANDARQRLRVASDVLRSALRVAGAGVYGAERRGPLVQWMPPVLPRRVGRWTPDPPTGAFGDRISIMAISGTALQATVASPMSSRGARLEVATDAGCPVGRSACGFTPGARALVLDRTGAWDLMVITDVAGNALSHWPAMLSKSYGPADEAQVVAADVQVLYHDARRRQLRRYDGDQSDLPVVDEVVEIDFRYVVDPAPPVSPLPSPGEASCVIDRDGSAVLPPLGPVPAPLVELPPSAFADGPFCGEPANRWDADLLRVRAIRVQVRVQAQDPAVRGRDARFFVNPGHATRSRLLVPDFGWELHVAPRNLNFGR
;
A
#
# COMPACT_ATOMS: atom_id res chain seq x y z
N MET A 1 -28.06 -2.61 96.12
CA MET A 1 -28.18 -3.21 94.77
C MET A 1 -26.85 -2.99 94.07
N THR A 2 -25.99 -3.99 94.15
CA THR A 2 -24.61 -4.04 93.64
C THR A 2 -24.62 -4.56 92.19
N PRO A 3 -23.78 -4.05 91.27
CA PRO A 3 -23.79 -4.45 89.86
C PRO A 3 -23.15 -5.84 89.65
N PRO A 4 -23.53 -6.56 88.58
CA PRO A 4 -22.89 -7.83 88.24
C PRO A 4 -21.49 -7.59 87.65
N ILE A 5 -20.52 -8.34 88.18
CA ILE A 5 -19.13 -8.39 87.74
C ILE A 5 -19.07 -9.02 86.34
N ALA A 6 -18.43 -8.31 85.40
CA ALA A 6 -18.13 -8.80 84.07
C ALA A 6 -17.20 -10.02 84.14
N ARG A 7 -17.62 -11.15 83.58
CA ARG A 7 -16.74 -12.30 83.32
C ARG A 7 -15.84 -11.97 82.14
N HIS A 8 -14.57 -11.67 82.41
CA HIS A 8 -13.53 -11.76 81.40
C HIS A 8 -13.38 -13.22 80.98
N HIS A 9 -13.78 -13.54 79.75
CA HIS A 9 -13.30 -14.71 79.05
C HIS A 9 -11.80 -14.48 78.78
N ILE A 10 -10.96 -14.99 79.66
CA ILE A 10 -9.54 -15.20 79.37
C ILE A 10 -9.54 -16.26 78.27
N VAL A 11 -9.19 -15.85 77.05
CA VAL A 11 -8.81 -16.79 76.00
C VAL A 11 -7.45 -17.33 76.43
N ASP A 12 -7.42 -18.56 76.95
CA ASP A 12 -6.19 -19.28 77.23
C ASP A 12 -5.40 -19.40 75.91
N ALA A 13 -4.34 -18.61 75.79
CA ALA A 13 -3.37 -18.76 74.72
C ALA A 13 -2.49 -19.97 75.04
N ALA A 14 -2.97 -21.17 74.67
CA ALA A 14 -2.13 -22.36 74.63
C ALA A 14 -0.95 -22.11 73.68
N GLY A 15 0.28 -22.26 74.17
CA GLY A 15 1.49 -22.09 73.35
C GLY A 15 1.52 -23.12 72.23
N ALA A 16 1.73 -22.68 71.00
CA ALA A 16 1.80 -23.55 69.83
C ALA A 16 2.94 -24.57 69.98
N THR A 17 2.64 -25.84 69.74
CA THR A 17 3.67 -26.90 69.78
C THR A 17 4.50 -26.88 68.49
N LEU A 18 5.76 -27.34 68.54
CA LEU A 18 6.62 -27.44 67.35
C LEU A 18 5.95 -28.22 66.21
N LEU A 19 5.18 -29.27 66.55
CA LEU A 19 4.42 -30.07 65.58
C LEU A 19 3.37 -29.22 64.84
N GLU A 20 2.68 -28.36 65.56
CA GLU A 20 1.63 -27.48 65.02
C GLU A 20 2.21 -26.45 64.04
N LEU A 21 3.38 -25.89 64.34
CA LEU A 21 4.12 -25.01 63.43
C LEU A 21 4.57 -25.73 62.15
N VAL A 22 5.06 -26.97 62.26
CA VAL A 22 5.49 -27.77 61.10
C VAL A 22 4.29 -28.13 60.22
N VAL A 23 3.16 -28.54 60.81
CA VAL A 23 1.93 -28.85 60.08
C VAL A 23 1.38 -27.60 59.39
N ALA A 24 1.31 -26.46 60.09
CA ALA A 24 0.85 -25.20 59.52
C ALA A 24 1.76 -24.73 58.36
N MET A 25 3.07 -24.86 58.50
CA MET A 25 4.04 -24.54 57.45
C MET A 25 3.86 -25.46 56.23
N ALA A 26 3.72 -26.76 56.44
CA ALA A 26 3.51 -27.73 55.35
C ALA A 26 2.21 -27.44 54.59
N ILE A 27 1.11 -27.15 55.30
CA ILE A 27 -0.17 -26.75 54.68
C ILE A 27 0.00 -25.45 53.89
N THR A 28 0.62 -24.43 54.48
CA THR A 28 0.79 -23.12 53.84
C THR A 28 1.61 -23.23 52.55
N LEU A 29 2.71 -23.99 52.58
CA LEU A 29 3.55 -24.24 51.40
C LEU A 29 2.81 -25.04 50.34
N THR A 30 2.03 -26.05 50.73
CA THR A 30 1.26 -26.89 49.80
C THR A 30 0.17 -26.07 49.11
N VAL A 31 -0.59 -25.28 49.87
CA VAL A 31 -1.64 -24.39 49.34
C VAL A 31 -1.03 -23.30 48.47
N GLY A 32 0.08 -22.70 48.89
CA GLY A 32 0.82 -21.71 48.11
C GLY A 32 1.32 -22.27 46.78
N ALA A 33 1.90 -23.48 46.79
CA ALA A 33 2.35 -24.16 45.58
C ALA A 33 1.17 -24.52 44.65
N ALA A 34 0.06 -25.02 45.19
CA ALA A 34 -1.14 -25.31 44.42
C ALA A 34 -1.71 -24.04 43.77
N ALA A 35 -1.77 -22.93 44.50
CA ALA A 35 -2.20 -21.65 43.96
C ALA A 35 -1.27 -21.14 42.84
N ALA A 36 0.05 -21.25 43.02
CA ALA A 36 1.02 -20.87 41.99
C ALA A 36 0.87 -21.71 40.70
N LEU A 37 0.69 -23.02 40.84
CA LEU A 37 0.46 -23.94 39.71
C LEU A 37 -0.83 -23.65 38.95
N LEU A 38 -1.85 -23.09 39.62
CA LEU A 38 -3.11 -22.68 39.00
C LEU A 38 -3.03 -21.30 38.34
N LEU A 39 -2.15 -20.41 38.83
CA LEU A 39 -1.99 -19.06 38.29
C LEU A 39 -1.18 -19.02 36.99
N GLU A 40 -0.11 -19.82 36.87
CA GLU A 40 0.73 -19.81 35.66
C GLU A 40 -0.02 -20.05 34.33
N PRO A 41 -0.93 -21.05 34.21
CA PRO A 41 -1.71 -21.25 32.99
C PRO A 41 -2.58 -20.04 32.64
N VAL A 42 -3.09 -19.32 33.65
CA VAL A 42 -3.95 -18.15 33.46
C VAL A 42 -3.14 -17.01 32.86
N TYR A 43 -1.95 -16.72 33.40
CA TYR A 43 -1.05 -15.71 32.83
C TYR A 43 -0.59 -16.06 31.41
N ASP A 44 -0.24 -17.32 31.16
CA ASP A 44 0.17 -17.79 29.84
C ASP A 44 -0.97 -17.63 28.82
N LEU A 45 -2.22 -17.93 29.22
CA LEU A 45 -3.41 -17.74 28.39
C LEU A 45 -3.65 -16.25 28.09
N PHE A 46 -3.62 -15.38 29.10
CA PHE A 46 -3.84 -13.94 28.88
C PHE A 46 -2.81 -13.34 27.93
N ARG A 47 -1.52 -13.68 28.08
CA ARG A 47 -0.45 -13.18 27.20
C ARG A 47 -0.61 -13.69 25.77
N ARG A 48 -0.94 -14.97 25.61
CA ARG A 48 -1.18 -15.57 24.29
C ARG A 48 -2.37 -14.92 23.60
N GLU A 49 -3.49 -14.79 24.30
CA GLU A 49 -4.70 -14.22 23.73
C GLU A 49 -4.54 -12.73 23.41
N SER A 50 -3.83 -11.97 24.25
CA SER A 50 -3.55 -10.55 23.96
C SER A 50 -2.70 -10.38 22.71
N GLU A 51 -1.59 -11.12 22.59
CA GLU A 51 -0.70 -11.06 21.41
C GLU A 51 -1.40 -11.55 20.14
N ALA A 52 -2.21 -12.62 20.24
CA ALA A 52 -2.96 -13.12 19.10
C ALA A 52 -4.05 -12.15 18.64
N ASN A 53 -4.72 -11.47 19.57
CA ASN A 53 -5.74 -10.48 19.23
C ASN A 53 -5.14 -9.22 18.63
N ASP A 54 -4.02 -8.75 19.17
CA ASP A 54 -3.27 -7.62 18.60
C ASP A 54 -2.80 -7.92 17.16
N ALA A 55 -2.15 -9.06 16.94
CA ALA A 55 -1.67 -9.44 15.61
C ALA A 55 -2.83 -9.53 14.59
N ARG A 56 -3.97 -10.10 14.97
CA ARG A 56 -5.17 -10.13 14.10
C ARG A 56 -5.72 -8.73 13.83
N GLN A 57 -5.71 -7.84 14.82
CA GLN A 57 -6.18 -6.47 14.62
C GLN A 57 -5.27 -5.70 13.66
N ARG A 58 -3.96 -5.86 13.79
CA ARG A 58 -2.98 -5.32 12.84
C ARG A 58 -3.17 -5.85 11.43
N LEU A 59 -3.45 -7.16 11.28
CA LEU A 59 -3.77 -7.75 9.99
C LEU A 59 -5.05 -7.16 9.37
N ARG A 60 -6.08 -6.89 10.18
CA ARG A 60 -7.31 -6.20 9.71
C ARG A 60 -6.99 -4.80 9.20
N VAL A 61 -6.22 -4.01 9.95
CA VAL A 61 -5.82 -2.66 9.53
C VAL A 61 -5.02 -2.71 8.22
N ALA A 62 -4.05 -3.63 8.09
CA ALA A 62 -3.30 -3.82 6.85
C ALA A 62 -4.25 -4.15 5.69
N SER A 63 -5.19 -5.06 5.92
CA SER A 63 -6.15 -5.50 4.92
C SER A 63 -7.04 -4.37 4.41
N ASP A 64 -7.53 -3.51 5.31
CA ASP A 64 -8.40 -2.39 4.97
C ASP A 64 -7.66 -1.31 4.18
N VAL A 65 -6.41 -1.01 4.58
CA VAL A 65 -5.57 -0.02 3.88
C VAL A 65 -5.25 -0.50 2.46
N LEU A 66 -4.79 -1.74 2.30
CA LEU A 66 -4.47 -2.32 0.99
C LEU A 66 -5.71 -2.39 0.09
N ARG A 67 -6.85 -2.86 0.63
CA ARG A 67 -8.10 -2.95 -0.12
C ARG A 67 -8.64 -1.58 -0.51
N SER A 68 -8.53 -0.59 0.36
CA SER A 68 -8.96 0.78 0.07
C SER A 68 -8.15 1.39 -1.07
N ALA A 69 -6.82 1.31 -0.98
CA ALA A 69 -5.92 1.85 -2.00
C ALA A 69 -6.12 1.18 -3.37
N LEU A 70 -6.22 -0.16 -3.40
CA LEU A 70 -6.37 -0.90 -4.67
C LEU A 70 -7.73 -0.70 -5.33
N ARG A 71 -8.81 -0.48 -4.57
CA ARG A 71 -10.16 -0.31 -5.14
C ARG A 71 -10.29 0.89 -6.06
N VAL A 72 -9.57 1.98 -5.77
CA VAL A 72 -9.62 3.22 -6.54
C VAL A 72 -8.58 3.28 -7.66
N ALA A 73 -7.68 2.29 -7.73
CA ALA A 73 -6.61 2.24 -8.72
C ALA A 73 -7.13 2.46 -10.14
N GLY A 74 -6.47 3.35 -10.87
CA GLY A 74 -6.78 3.65 -12.27
C GLY A 74 -8.00 4.54 -12.49
N ALA A 75 -8.63 5.08 -11.43
CA ALA A 75 -9.65 6.12 -11.60
C ALA A 75 -9.07 7.26 -12.43
N GLY A 76 -9.82 7.72 -13.43
CA GLY A 76 -9.24 8.45 -14.55
C GLY A 76 -9.84 9.83 -14.81
N VAL A 77 -9.60 10.34 -16.01
CA VAL A 77 -9.95 11.70 -16.41
C VAL A 77 -11.45 11.79 -16.67
N TYR A 78 -12.09 12.86 -16.15
CA TYR A 78 -13.53 13.09 -16.23
C TYR A 78 -13.90 14.41 -16.95
N GLY A 79 -13.00 15.39 -17.01
CA GLY A 79 -13.29 16.78 -17.39
C GLY A 79 -12.86 17.21 -18.80
N ALA A 80 -12.04 16.43 -19.50
CA ALA A 80 -11.46 16.83 -20.79
C ALA A 80 -12.12 16.14 -22.01
N GLU A 81 -11.71 16.48 -23.24
CA GLU A 81 -12.23 15.88 -24.48
C GLU A 81 -12.05 14.35 -24.51
N ARG A 82 -10.95 13.87 -23.92
CA ARG A 82 -10.64 12.45 -23.79
C ARG A 82 -10.78 12.02 -22.33
N ARG A 83 -11.87 11.29 -22.06
CA ARG A 83 -12.26 10.79 -20.73
C ARG A 83 -12.09 9.29 -20.68
N GLY A 84 -11.75 8.78 -19.51
CA GLY A 84 -11.56 7.34 -19.34
C GLY A 84 -10.61 7.02 -18.21
N PRO A 85 -10.50 5.74 -17.85
CA PRO A 85 -9.57 5.28 -16.82
C PRO A 85 -8.11 5.55 -17.21
N LEU A 86 -7.24 5.72 -16.20
CA LEU A 86 -5.82 5.99 -16.41
C LEU A 86 -5.13 4.91 -17.25
N VAL A 87 -5.60 3.65 -17.21
CA VAL A 87 -5.02 2.53 -17.98
C VAL A 87 -5.03 2.74 -19.50
N GLN A 88 -5.86 3.65 -20.01
CA GLN A 88 -5.85 4.03 -21.44
C GLN A 88 -4.70 4.99 -21.81
N TRP A 89 -4.04 5.56 -20.80
CA TRP A 89 -2.99 6.57 -20.94
C TRP A 89 -1.67 6.03 -20.42
N MET A 90 -1.66 5.41 -19.24
CA MET A 90 -0.46 4.89 -18.59
C MET A 90 -0.83 3.77 -17.61
N PRO A 91 0.11 2.91 -17.20
CA PRO A 91 -0.15 1.94 -16.15
C PRO A 91 -0.41 2.66 -14.80
N PRO A 92 -1.63 2.57 -14.23
CA PRO A 92 -1.95 3.25 -12.97
C PRO A 92 -1.41 2.51 -11.74
N VAL A 93 -0.86 1.31 -11.94
CA VAL A 93 -0.25 0.48 -10.91
C VAL A 93 1.15 0.12 -11.38
N LEU A 94 2.15 0.36 -10.53
CA LEU A 94 3.55 0.08 -10.82
C LEU A 94 4.16 -0.77 -9.70
N PRO A 95 4.88 -1.87 -9.99
CA PRO A 95 5.56 -2.72 -9.01
C PRO A 95 6.86 -2.09 -8.48
N ARG A 96 6.86 -0.79 -8.23
CA ARG A 96 8.03 -0.01 -7.81
C ARG A 96 7.60 1.26 -7.08
N ARG A 97 8.49 1.86 -6.29
CA ARG A 97 8.24 3.18 -5.68
C ARG A 97 8.42 4.29 -6.70
N VAL A 98 7.41 5.14 -6.83
CA VAL A 98 7.50 6.43 -7.53
C VAL A 98 7.40 7.58 -6.54
N GLY A 99 7.76 8.79 -6.99
CA GLY A 99 7.68 9.99 -6.20
C GLY A 99 9.03 10.63 -5.91
N ARG A 100 9.02 11.58 -5.00
CA ARG A 100 10.16 12.46 -4.72
C ARG A 100 11.29 11.81 -3.94
N TRP A 101 10.98 11.02 -2.92
CA TRP A 101 11.97 10.45 -2.03
C TRP A 101 12.24 9.00 -2.37
N THR A 102 13.52 8.69 -2.63
CA THR A 102 13.99 7.32 -2.89
C THR A 102 13.14 6.56 -3.92
N PRO A 103 12.85 7.14 -5.10
CA PRO A 103 12.17 6.39 -6.15
C PRO A 103 13.03 5.21 -6.58
N ASP A 104 12.38 4.10 -6.88
CA ASP A 104 13.06 2.94 -7.44
C ASP A 104 13.45 3.21 -8.91
N PRO A 105 14.43 2.44 -9.46
CA PRO A 105 14.80 2.57 -10.86
C PRO A 105 13.59 2.47 -11.81
N PRO A 106 13.52 3.26 -12.89
CA PRO A 106 12.33 3.31 -13.75
C PRO A 106 11.93 1.96 -14.38
N THR A 107 12.92 1.11 -14.66
CA THR A 107 12.75 -0.21 -15.28
C THR A 107 12.74 -1.35 -14.24
N GLY A 108 12.74 -1.04 -12.95
CA GLY A 108 12.72 -2.03 -11.88
C GLY A 108 11.30 -2.47 -11.53
N ALA A 109 11.15 -3.73 -11.14
CA ALA A 109 9.89 -4.29 -10.65
C ALA A 109 10.15 -5.22 -9.46
N PHE A 110 9.31 -5.10 -8.44
CA PHE A 110 9.49 -5.69 -7.12
C PHE A 110 8.17 -6.26 -6.59
N GLY A 111 8.25 -7.34 -5.81
CA GLY A 111 7.09 -8.00 -5.21
C GLY A 111 6.64 -7.40 -3.87
N ASP A 112 7.47 -6.61 -3.20
CA ASP A 112 7.26 -6.12 -1.82
C ASP A 112 6.69 -4.69 -1.75
N ARG A 113 6.35 -4.11 -2.89
CA ARG A 113 5.92 -2.70 -3.03
C ARG A 113 5.04 -2.48 -4.25
N ILE A 114 4.22 -1.45 -4.17
CA ILE A 114 3.31 -1.05 -5.24
C ILE A 114 3.06 0.46 -5.20
N SER A 115 3.13 1.13 -6.35
CA SER A 115 2.60 2.49 -6.53
C SER A 115 1.25 2.42 -7.20
N ILE A 116 0.30 3.20 -6.71
CA ILE A 116 -1.08 3.24 -7.15
C ILE A 116 -1.43 4.70 -7.44
N MET A 117 -1.98 4.94 -8.62
CA MET A 117 -2.41 6.26 -9.09
C MET A 117 -3.91 6.25 -9.34
N ALA A 118 -4.56 7.33 -8.93
CA ALA A 118 -5.99 7.54 -9.13
C ALA A 118 -6.28 9.05 -9.25
N ILE A 119 -7.26 9.39 -10.09
CA ILE A 119 -7.83 10.73 -10.20
C ILE A 119 -9.17 10.71 -9.46
N SER A 120 -9.35 11.62 -8.50
CA SER A 120 -10.63 11.80 -7.82
C SER A 120 -11.69 12.38 -8.78
N GLY A 121 -12.96 12.01 -8.61
CA GLY A 121 -14.07 12.53 -9.42
C GLY A 121 -14.27 14.05 -9.33
N THR A 122 -13.74 14.69 -8.28
CA THR A 122 -13.74 16.15 -8.09
C THR A 122 -12.36 16.77 -8.31
N ALA A 123 -11.41 16.03 -8.86
CA ALA A 123 -10.07 16.53 -9.13
C ALA A 123 -10.10 17.67 -10.15
N LEU A 124 -9.21 18.64 -9.94
CA LEU A 124 -8.95 19.70 -10.92
C LEU A 124 -8.31 19.09 -12.17
N GLN A 125 -8.79 19.47 -13.34
CA GLN A 125 -8.33 18.92 -14.62
C GLN A 125 -8.32 20.04 -15.66
N ALA A 126 -7.20 20.19 -16.37
CA ALA A 126 -7.04 21.18 -17.42
C ALA A 126 -6.25 20.58 -18.59
N THR A 127 -6.51 21.08 -19.79
CA THR A 127 -5.69 20.79 -20.98
C THR A 127 -4.46 21.70 -20.98
N VAL A 128 -3.38 21.28 -21.62
CA VAL A 128 -2.22 22.14 -21.87
C VAL A 128 -2.54 23.09 -23.02
N ALA A 129 -2.52 24.39 -22.76
CA ALA A 129 -2.92 25.43 -23.72
C ALA A 129 -1.85 25.69 -24.79
N SER A 130 -0.58 25.68 -24.39
CA SER A 130 0.56 26.04 -25.23
C SER A 130 1.67 25.00 -25.13
N PRO A 131 2.40 24.70 -26.22
CA PRO A 131 3.53 23.79 -26.15
C PRO A 131 4.61 24.32 -25.21
N MET A 132 5.11 23.47 -24.31
CA MET A 132 6.24 23.81 -23.45
C MET A 132 7.49 24.08 -24.29
N SER A 133 8.11 25.25 -24.06
CA SER A 133 9.36 25.64 -24.76
C SER A 133 10.56 24.77 -24.38
N SER A 134 10.53 24.15 -23.21
CA SER A 134 11.51 23.16 -22.75
C SER A 134 10.89 22.30 -21.65
N ARG A 135 11.54 21.17 -21.31
CA ARG A 135 11.09 20.24 -20.26
C ARG A 135 10.97 20.85 -18.85
N GLY A 136 11.63 21.98 -18.61
CA GLY A 136 11.56 22.73 -17.35
C GLY A 136 10.76 24.03 -17.44
N ALA A 137 10.17 24.33 -18.59
CA ALA A 137 9.31 25.49 -18.74
C ALA A 137 8.05 25.35 -17.87
N ARG A 138 7.39 26.48 -17.61
CA ARG A 138 6.06 26.48 -16.99
C ARG A 138 5.05 25.81 -17.92
N LEU A 139 4.10 25.09 -17.34
CA LEU A 139 2.97 24.49 -18.04
C LEU A 139 1.85 25.51 -18.12
N GLU A 140 1.53 25.98 -19.32
CA GLU A 140 0.34 26.83 -19.52
C GLU A 140 -0.89 25.94 -19.67
N VAL A 141 -1.87 26.12 -18.79
CA VAL A 141 -3.12 25.35 -18.83
C VAL A 141 -4.27 26.18 -19.39
N ALA A 142 -5.15 25.54 -20.16
CA ALA A 142 -6.31 26.22 -20.70
C ALA A 142 -7.40 26.36 -19.63
N THR A 143 -8.26 27.37 -19.81
CA THR A 143 -9.44 27.59 -18.98
C THR A 143 -10.67 26.98 -19.67
N ASP A 144 -10.58 25.69 -19.98
CA ASP A 144 -11.58 24.96 -20.76
C ASP A 144 -12.75 24.47 -19.90
N ALA A 145 -13.71 23.79 -20.55
CA ALA A 145 -14.79 23.06 -19.88
C ALA A 145 -14.22 22.10 -18.83
N GLY A 146 -14.70 22.21 -17.59
CA GLY A 146 -14.19 21.44 -16.44
C GLY A 146 -13.43 22.29 -15.42
N CYS A 147 -12.95 23.47 -15.80
CA CYS A 147 -12.32 24.40 -14.87
C CYS A 147 -13.36 25.25 -14.10
N PRO A 148 -13.15 25.48 -12.78
CA PRO A 148 -13.99 26.41 -12.03
C PRO A 148 -13.94 27.82 -12.63
N VAL A 149 -15.11 28.40 -12.88
CA VAL A 149 -15.23 29.74 -13.49
C VAL A 149 -14.53 30.79 -12.62
N GLY A 150 -13.76 31.69 -13.26
CA GLY A 150 -13.09 32.79 -12.58
C GLY A 150 -11.86 32.40 -11.76
N ARG A 151 -11.41 31.14 -11.82
CA ARG A 151 -10.16 30.69 -11.19
C ARG A 151 -9.02 30.64 -12.21
N SER A 152 -7.91 31.29 -11.87
CA SER A 152 -6.66 31.19 -12.62
C SER A 152 -6.12 29.76 -12.58
N ALA A 153 -5.47 29.32 -13.66
CA ALA A 153 -4.88 27.99 -13.81
C ALA A 153 -5.81 26.86 -13.35
N CYS A 154 -7.10 26.92 -13.72
CA CYS A 154 -8.10 25.90 -13.37
C CYS A 154 -8.28 25.67 -11.85
N GLY A 155 -7.82 26.58 -11.00
CA GLY A 155 -7.87 26.44 -9.55
C GLY A 155 -6.72 25.63 -8.93
N PHE A 156 -5.71 25.22 -9.70
CA PHE A 156 -4.49 24.64 -9.14
C PHE A 156 -3.79 25.64 -8.20
N THR A 157 -3.23 25.14 -7.12
CA THR A 157 -2.51 25.93 -6.12
C THR A 157 -1.12 25.37 -5.87
N PRO A 158 -0.15 26.19 -5.41
CA PRO A 158 1.11 25.66 -4.91
C PRO A 158 0.90 24.57 -3.85
N GLY A 159 1.70 23.51 -3.91
CA GLY A 159 1.57 22.29 -3.10
C GLY A 159 0.60 21.25 -3.66
N ALA A 160 -0.19 21.57 -4.69
CA ALA A 160 -1.06 20.57 -5.32
C ALA A 160 -0.24 19.50 -6.03
N ARG A 161 -0.60 18.23 -5.84
CA ARG A 161 -0.04 17.09 -6.58
C ARG A 161 -0.84 16.89 -7.86
N ALA A 162 -0.13 16.76 -8.97
CA ALA A 162 -0.73 16.59 -10.27
C ALA A 162 0.06 15.58 -11.11
N LEU A 163 -0.64 14.93 -12.03
CA LEU A 163 -0.03 14.23 -13.15
C LEU A 163 -0.15 15.13 -14.38
N VAL A 164 0.90 15.20 -15.17
CA VAL A 164 0.79 15.59 -16.57
C VAL A 164 0.90 14.31 -17.40
N LEU A 165 -0.01 14.14 -18.35
CA LEU A 165 -0.08 12.96 -19.21
C LEU A 165 -0.57 13.35 -20.59
N ASP A 166 -0.24 12.56 -21.59
CA ASP A 166 -0.66 12.81 -22.97
C ASP A 166 -1.07 11.51 -23.68
N ARG A 167 -1.63 11.64 -24.90
CA ARG A 167 -2.16 10.49 -25.63
C ARG A 167 -1.12 9.43 -25.95
N THR A 168 0.16 9.81 -26.04
CA THR A 168 1.27 8.94 -26.43
C THR A 168 1.68 7.98 -25.32
N GLY A 169 1.19 8.23 -24.10
CA GLY A 169 1.50 7.46 -22.90
C GLY A 169 2.68 7.97 -22.09
N ALA A 170 3.19 9.15 -22.46
CA ALA A 170 4.10 9.89 -21.61
C ALA A 170 3.34 10.46 -20.41
N TRP A 171 3.97 10.40 -19.24
CA TRP A 171 3.44 11.00 -18.03
C TRP A 171 4.55 11.42 -17.07
N ASP A 172 4.25 12.42 -16.25
CA ASP A 172 5.09 12.84 -15.15
C ASP A 172 4.25 13.15 -13.90
N LEU A 173 4.73 12.71 -12.74
CA LEU A 173 4.23 13.16 -11.45
C LEU A 173 4.91 14.48 -11.10
N MET A 174 4.09 15.47 -10.75
CA MET A 174 4.57 16.78 -10.37
C MET A 174 3.86 17.35 -9.14
N VAL A 175 4.57 18.24 -8.47
CA VAL A 175 4.03 19.11 -7.42
C VAL A 175 4.07 20.54 -7.95
N ILE A 176 2.94 21.23 -7.92
CA ILE A 176 2.86 22.63 -8.34
C ILE A 176 3.62 23.47 -7.31
N THR A 177 4.61 24.24 -7.76
CA THR A 177 5.46 25.06 -6.88
C THR A 177 5.04 26.52 -6.86
N ASP A 178 4.50 27.02 -7.96
CA ASP A 178 4.04 28.40 -8.12
C ASP A 178 2.97 28.49 -9.23
N VAL A 179 2.08 29.49 -9.14
CA VAL A 179 1.02 29.74 -10.12
C VAL A 179 1.04 31.20 -10.53
N ALA A 180 1.31 31.47 -11.80
CA ALA A 180 1.36 32.81 -12.37
C ALA A 180 0.38 32.93 -13.53
N GLY A 181 -0.80 33.51 -13.28
CA GLY A 181 -1.91 33.49 -14.25
C GLY A 181 -2.35 32.05 -14.52
N ASN A 182 -2.25 31.61 -15.77
CA ASN A 182 -2.53 30.22 -16.17
C ASN A 182 -1.27 29.35 -16.30
N ALA A 183 -0.10 29.88 -15.92
CA ALA A 183 1.15 29.16 -15.99
C ALA A 183 1.46 28.49 -14.64
N LEU A 184 1.73 27.19 -14.67
CA LEU A 184 2.09 26.36 -13.54
C LEU A 184 3.60 26.12 -13.53
N SER A 185 4.26 26.54 -12.45
CA SER A 185 5.62 26.09 -12.14
C SER A 185 5.53 24.77 -11.39
N HIS A 186 6.47 23.86 -11.64
CA HIS A 186 6.39 22.50 -11.12
C HIS A 186 7.72 22.00 -10.59
N TRP A 187 7.64 20.97 -9.76
CA TRP A 187 8.73 20.07 -9.39
C TRP A 187 8.34 18.66 -9.86
N PRO A 188 9.23 17.86 -10.45
CA PRO A 188 10.66 18.09 -10.66
C PRO A 188 10.95 19.23 -11.64
N ALA A 189 12.12 19.87 -11.55
CA ALA A 189 12.47 21.02 -12.38
C ALA A 189 12.57 20.70 -13.89
N MET A 190 12.66 19.42 -14.24
CA MET A 190 12.57 18.93 -15.62
C MET A 190 11.62 17.73 -15.63
N LEU A 191 10.63 17.80 -16.51
CA LEU A 191 9.77 16.67 -16.83
C LEU A 191 10.48 15.72 -17.82
N SER A 192 9.90 14.54 -18.04
CA SER A 192 10.43 13.56 -18.97
C SER A 192 10.48 14.08 -20.42
N LYS A 193 9.44 14.81 -20.84
CA LYS A 193 9.34 15.53 -22.13
C LYS A 193 8.71 16.92 -21.99
N SER A 194 8.72 17.67 -23.09
CA SER A 194 7.90 18.87 -23.24
C SER A 194 6.49 18.45 -23.63
N TYR A 195 5.48 18.87 -22.87
CA TYR A 195 4.07 18.61 -23.15
C TYR A 195 3.45 19.74 -23.95
N GLY A 196 2.42 19.42 -24.75
CA GLY A 196 1.73 20.42 -25.55
C GLY A 196 0.38 19.92 -26.09
N PRO A 197 -0.43 20.83 -26.66
CA PRO A 197 -1.77 20.50 -27.14
C PRO A 197 -1.80 19.51 -28.31
N ALA A 198 -0.73 19.42 -29.11
CA ALA A 198 -0.63 18.49 -30.25
C ALA A 198 -0.73 17.01 -29.83
N ASP A 199 -0.26 16.68 -28.62
CA ASP A 199 -0.33 15.33 -28.05
C ASP A 199 -1.55 15.18 -27.11
N GLU A 200 -2.52 16.11 -27.14
CA GLU A 200 -3.67 16.14 -26.22
C GLU A 200 -3.24 16.11 -24.74
N ALA A 201 -2.14 16.81 -24.41
CA ALA A 201 -1.60 16.79 -23.05
C ALA A 201 -2.57 17.43 -22.04
N GLN A 202 -2.65 16.81 -20.86
CA GLN A 202 -3.54 17.21 -19.78
C GLN A 202 -2.81 17.25 -18.45
N VAL A 203 -3.23 18.17 -17.59
CA VAL A 203 -2.78 18.31 -16.21
C VAL A 203 -3.96 18.01 -15.29
N VAL A 204 -3.79 17.01 -14.44
CA VAL A 204 -4.85 16.49 -13.57
C VAL A 204 -4.37 16.35 -12.15
N ALA A 205 -5.14 16.85 -11.18
CA ALA A 205 -4.86 16.60 -9.78
C ALA A 205 -5.01 15.10 -9.50
N ALA A 206 -4.01 14.50 -8.86
CA ALA A 206 -3.93 13.06 -8.73
C ALA A 206 -3.54 12.63 -7.32
N ASP A 207 -4.14 11.52 -6.88
CA ASP A 207 -3.75 10.82 -5.68
C ASP A 207 -2.75 9.73 -6.05
N VAL A 208 -1.51 9.89 -5.57
CA VAL A 208 -0.47 8.88 -5.65
C VAL A 208 -0.26 8.28 -4.27
N GLN A 209 -0.23 6.96 -4.22
CA GLN A 209 0.05 6.21 -2.99
C GLN A 209 1.02 5.08 -3.30
N VAL A 210 2.03 4.96 -2.47
CA VAL A 210 3.03 3.91 -2.54
C VAL A 210 2.93 3.10 -1.26
N LEU A 211 2.59 1.82 -1.37
CA LEU A 211 2.55 0.88 -0.26
C LEU A 211 3.73 -0.06 -0.38
N TYR A 212 4.52 -0.22 0.67
CA TYR A 212 5.71 -1.05 0.65
C TYR A 212 6.04 -1.68 2.00
N HIS A 213 6.77 -2.79 1.96
CA HIS A 213 7.32 -3.45 3.13
C HIS A 213 8.70 -2.87 3.49
N ASP A 214 8.81 -2.26 4.66
CA ASP A 214 10.12 -1.98 5.27
C ASP A 214 10.51 -3.20 6.11
N ALA A 215 11.24 -4.13 5.50
CA ALA A 215 11.69 -5.35 6.16
C ALA A 215 12.61 -5.09 7.37
N ARG A 216 13.37 -3.97 7.38
CA ARG A 216 14.26 -3.63 8.49
C ARG A 216 13.47 -3.21 9.72
N ARG A 217 12.41 -2.43 9.51
CA ARG A 217 11.49 -1.99 10.58
C ARG A 217 10.33 -2.95 10.82
N ARG A 218 10.15 -3.95 9.94
CA ARG A 218 9.00 -4.87 9.90
C ARG A 218 7.68 -4.11 9.81
N GLN A 219 7.59 -3.18 8.86
CA GLN A 219 6.45 -2.27 8.73
C GLN A 219 5.82 -2.36 7.34
N LEU A 220 4.49 -2.32 7.28
CA LEU A 220 3.79 -1.81 6.11
C LEU A 220 3.82 -0.28 6.19
N ARG A 221 4.36 0.36 5.17
CA ARG A 221 4.47 1.82 5.08
C ARG A 221 3.65 2.36 3.93
N ARG A 222 3.16 3.59 4.09
CA ARG A 222 2.43 4.34 3.07
C ARG A 222 3.15 5.65 2.80
N TYR A 223 3.57 5.81 1.56
CA TYR A 223 4.18 7.02 1.04
C TYR A 223 3.23 7.71 0.06
N ASP A 224 3.12 9.04 0.13
CA ASP A 224 2.17 9.83 -0.66
C ASP A 224 2.73 10.34 -2.02
N GLY A 225 3.94 9.92 -2.38
CA GLY A 225 4.62 10.35 -3.59
C GLY A 225 5.35 11.70 -3.50
N ASP A 226 5.19 12.45 -2.41
CA ASP A 226 5.89 13.73 -2.18
C ASP A 226 6.62 13.74 -0.83
N GLN A 227 5.96 14.02 0.30
CA GLN A 227 6.62 14.26 1.60
C GLN A 227 6.27 13.26 2.70
N SER A 228 5.08 12.67 2.68
CA SER A 228 4.58 11.88 3.82
C SER A 228 4.91 10.41 3.62
N ASP A 229 5.85 9.88 4.41
CA ASP A 229 6.15 8.45 4.48
C ASP A 229 5.89 7.95 5.91
N LEU A 230 4.76 7.26 6.11
CA LEU A 230 4.25 6.91 7.44
C LEU A 230 4.16 5.38 7.63
N PRO A 231 4.51 4.86 8.83
CA PRO A 231 4.19 3.49 9.19
C PRO A 231 2.67 3.33 9.36
N VAL A 232 2.13 2.23 8.83
CA VAL A 232 0.70 1.89 8.91
C VAL A 232 0.48 0.75 9.88
N VAL A 233 1.29 -0.30 9.76
CA VAL A 233 1.21 -1.51 10.59
C VAL A 233 2.62 -2.00 10.91
N ASP A 234 2.87 -2.30 12.18
CA ASP A 234 4.12 -2.88 12.68
C ASP A 234 4.09 -4.42 12.71
N GLU A 235 5.27 -5.02 12.84
CA GLU A 235 5.55 -6.46 12.77
C GLU A 235 4.93 -7.18 11.56
N VAL A 236 4.92 -6.48 10.43
CA VAL A 236 4.70 -7.09 9.13
C VAL A 236 5.99 -7.77 8.70
N VAL A 237 5.93 -9.07 8.45
CA VAL A 237 7.10 -9.89 8.12
C VAL A 237 7.17 -10.25 6.65
N GLU A 238 6.05 -10.15 5.94
CA GLU A 238 5.94 -10.47 4.52
C GLU A 238 4.85 -9.62 3.90
N ILE A 239 5.15 -9.05 2.74
CA ILE A 239 4.17 -8.52 1.79
C ILE A 239 4.61 -8.99 0.41
N ASP A 240 3.68 -9.54 -0.36
CA ASP A 240 3.91 -9.95 -1.73
C ASP A 240 2.75 -9.51 -2.63
N PHE A 241 3.08 -8.82 -3.72
CA PHE A 241 2.17 -8.35 -4.75
C PHE A 241 2.37 -9.20 -6.01
N ARG A 242 1.29 -9.85 -6.44
CA ARG A 242 1.25 -10.61 -7.70
C ARG A 242 0.22 -10.02 -8.64
N TYR A 243 0.52 -10.08 -9.92
CA TYR A 243 -0.20 -9.33 -10.93
C TYR A 243 -0.91 -10.30 -11.86
N VAL A 244 -2.22 -10.13 -11.96
CA VAL A 244 -3.09 -10.94 -12.82
C VAL A 244 -3.44 -10.10 -14.04
N VAL A 245 -3.03 -10.58 -15.22
CA VAL A 245 -3.01 -9.82 -16.47
C VAL A 245 -3.91 -10.43 -17.54
N ASP A 246 -4.31 -9.60 -18.49
CA ASP A 246 -4.95 -10.03 -19.73
C ASP A 246 -3.91 -10.61 -20.71
N PRO A 247 -4.07 -11.86 -21.20
CA PRO A 247 -3.14 -12.43 -22.18
C PRO A 247 -3.21 -11.74 -23.54
N ALA A 248 -4.29 -11.01 -23.85
CA ALA A 248 -4.37 -10.18 -25.06
C ALA A 248 -3.41 -8.99 -24.99
N PRO A 249 -2.74 -8.63 -26.10
CA PRO A 249 -1.82 -7.50 -26.10
C PRO A 249 -2.56 -6.16 -25.90
N PRO A 250 -1.93 -5.19 -25.22
CA PRO A 250 -2.55 -3.89 -24.99
C PRO A 250 -2.70 -3.11 -26.30
N VAL A 251 -3.82 -2.41 -26.44
CA VAL A 251 -4.19 -1.58 -27.62
C VAL A 251 -4.34 -0.10 -27.26
N SER A 252 -3.79 0.30 -26.11
CA SER A 252 -3.73 1.68 -25.62
C SER A 252 -2.48 1.80 -24.75
N PRO A 253 -1.83 2.97 -24.65
CA PRO A 253 -2.17 4.25 -25.27
C PRO A 253 -1.94 4.29 -26.80
N LEU A 254 -2.66 5.18 -27.49
CA LEU A 254 -2.57 5.34 -28.95
C LEU A 254 -1.47 6.34 -29.30
N PRO A 255 -0.54 6.01 -30.22
CA PRO A 255 0.46 6.97 -30.67
C PRO A 255 -0.18 8.21 -31.34
N SER A 256 0.62 9.24 -31.55
CA SER A 256 0.24 10.34 -32.43
C SER A 256 0.02 9.81 -33.87
N PRO A 257 -0.92 10.38 -34.65
CA PRO A 257 -1.25 9.84 -35.96
C PRO A 257 -0.02 9.68 -36.87
N GLY A 258 0.20 8.47 -37.40
CA GLY A 258 1.35 8.14 -38.26
C GLY A 258 2.64 7.75 -37.52
N GLU A 259 2.63 7.75 -36.19
CA GLU A 259 3.74 7.32 -35.34
C GLU A 259 3.49 5.92 -34.76
N ALA A 260 4.57 5.25 -34.35
CA ALA A 260 4.49 4.03 -33.56
C ALA A 260 4.71 4.37 -32.08
N SER A 261 4.11 3.60 -31.18
CA SER A 261 4.43 3.56 -29.76
C SER A 261 5.11 2.24 -29.39
N CYS A 262 5.47 2.10 -28.12
CA CYS A 262 5.96 0.84 -27.55
C CYS A 262 4.90 -0.28 -27.54
N VAL A 263 3.61 0.05 -27.69
CA VAL A 263 2.49 -0.90 -27.60
C VAL A 263 1.78 -1.11 -28.93
N ILE A 264 1.83 -0.12 -29.84
CA ILE A 264 1.15 -0.14 -31.14
C ILE A 264 2.12 0.33 -32.23
N ASP A 265 2.19 -0.38 -33.35
CA ASP A 265 3.03 -0.01 -34.48
C ASP A 265 2.39 1.09 -35.37
N ARG A 266 3.07 1.46 -36.46
CA ARG A 266 2.57 2.51 -37.38
C ARG A 266 1.29 2.11 -38.11
N ASP A 267 1.03 0.82 -38.24
CA ASP A 267 -0.15 0.28 -38.92
C ASP A 267 -1.35 0.12 -37.96
N GLY A 268 -1.17 0.49 -36.68
CA GLY A 268 -2.19 0.38 -35.65
C GLY A 268 -2.31 -1.01 -35.03
N SER A 269 -1.37 -1.91 -35.32
CA SER A 269 -1.34 -3.26 -34.76
C SER A 269 -0.57 -3.30 -33.45
N ALA A 270 -0.96 -4.19 -32.53
CA ALA A 270 -0.27 -4.33 -31.26
C ALA A 270 1.15 -4.90 -31.47
N VAL A 271 2.14 -4.29 -30.84
CA VAL A 271 3.56 -4.68 -30.94
C VAL A 271 3.84 -5.94 -30.12
N LEU A 272 3.21 -6.04 -28.95
CA LEU A 272 3.40 -7.17 -28.05
C LEU A 272 2.68 -8.43 -28.56
N PRO A 273 3.30 -9.62 -28.43
CA PRO A 273 2.61 -10.87 -28.70
C PRO A 273 1.57 -11.17 -27.61
N PRO A 274 0.54 -12.00 -27.89
CA PRO A 274 -0.31 -12.53 -26.84
C PRO A 274 0.50 -13.46 -25.91
N LEU A 275 0.18 -13.47 -24.62
CA LEU A 275 0.86 -14.32 -23.61
C LEU A 275 0.36 -15.78 -23.62
N GLY A 276 -0.46 -16.14 -24.60
CA GLY A 276 -1.11 -17.44 -24.74
C GLY A 276 -2.20 -17.39 -25.82
N PRO A 277 -3.04 -18.44 -25.95
CA PRO A 277 -4.21 -18.40 -26.83
C PRO A 277 -5.11 -17.21 -26.49
N VAL A 278 -5.74 -16.56 -27.46
CA VAL A 278 -6.69 -15.46 -27.22
C VAL A 278 -8.00 -15.78 -27.96
N PRO A 279 -9.17 -15.75 -27.30
CA PRO A 279 -9.39 -15.37 -25.89
C PRO A 279 -8.91 -16.44 -24.89
N ALA A 280 -8.41 -16.00 -23.72
CA ALA A 280 -7.99 -16.87 -22.62
C ALA A 280 -8.35 -16.28 -21.24
N PRO A 281 -8.38 -17.13 -20.19
CA PRO A 281 -8.45 -16.65 -18.81
C PRO A 281 -7.27 -15.71 -18.49
N LEU A 282 -7.45 -14.89 -17.45
CA LEU A 282 -6.36 -14.05 -16.95
C LEU A 282 -5.19 -14.93 -16.46
N VAL A 283 -3.96 -14.44 -16.65
CA VAL A 283 -2.73 -15.15 -16.30
C VAL A 283 -2.02 -14.38 -15.18
N GLU A 284 -1.37 -15.09 -14.26
CA GLU A 284 -0.54 -14.45 -13.24
C GLU A 284 0.90 -14.28 -13.76
N LEU A 285 1.45 -13.08 -13.63
CA LEU A 285 2.84 -12.77 -13.95
C LEU A 285 3.63 -12.42 -12.69
N PRO A 286 4.89 -12.91 -12.59
CA PRO A 286 5.80 -12.47 -11.54
C PRO A 286 6.25 -11.02 -11.79
N PRO A 287 6.66 -10.27 -10.75
CA PRO A 287 7.17 -8.91 -10.92
C PRO A 287 8.30 -8.78 -11.96
N SER A 288 9.14 -9.80 -12.12
CA SER A 288 10.24 -9.80 -13.09
C SER A 288 9.80 -9.65 -14.55
N ALA A 289 8.56 -10.01 -14.88
CA ALA A 289 7.96 -9.84 -16.21
C ALA A 289 7.47 -8.40 -16.47
N PHE A 290 7.79 -7.46 -15.58
CA PHE A 290 7.58 -6.02 -15.78
C PHE A 290 8.91 -5.25 -15.74
N ALA A 291 10.00 -5.96 -16.02
CA ALA A 291 11.37 -5.45 -16.01
C ALA A 291 12.18 -5.94 -17.23
N ASP A 292 11.54 -6.63 -18.17
CA ASP A 292 12.13 -7.21 -19.37
C ASP A 292 11.88 -6.39 -20.64
N GLY A 293 10.91 -5.48 -20.60
CA GLY A 293 10.53 -4.63 -21.70
C GLY A 293 9.59 -5.33 -22.69
N PRO A 294 9.10 -4.63 -23.72
CA PRO A 294 9.52 -3.31 -24.16
C PRO A 294 9.12 -2.19 -23.20
N PHE A 295 10.04 -1.23 -23.01
CA PHE A 295 9.79 -0.09 -22.14
C PHE A 295 9.10 1.05 -22.91
N CYS A 296 8.02 1.53 -22.31
CA CYS A 296 7.26 2.70 -22.70
C CYS A 296 7.64 3.93 -21.87
N GLY A 297 7.25 5.10 -22.37
CA GLY A 297 7.48 6.38 -21.69
C GLY A 297 8.94 6.85 -21.76
N GLU A 298 9.18 8.02 -21.16
CA GLU A 298 10.50 8.68 -21.17
C GLU A 298 11.15 8.60 -19.79
N PRO A 299 12.50 8.53 -19.68
CA PRO A 299 13.18 8.65 -18.39
C PRO A 299 12.80 9.95 -17.67
N ALA A 300 12.52 9.95 -16.37
CA ALA A 300 12.66 8.86 -15.39
C ALA A 300 11.38 8.03 -15.17
N ASN A 301 10.36 8.15 -16.01
CA ASN A 301 9.07 7.48 -15.84
C ASN A 301 8.87 6.36 -16.85
N ARG A 302 9.93 5.66 -17.24
CA ARG A 302 9.79 4.43 -18.04
C ARG A 302 8.98 3.37 -17.29
N TRP A 303 8.31 2.53 -18.05
CA TRP A 303 7.51 1.42 -17.52
C TRP A 303 7.42 0.32 -18.58
N ASP A 304 7.23 -0.92 -18.14
CA ASP A 304 7.08 -2.07 -19.02
C ASP A 304 5.69 -2.12 -19.64
N ALA A 305 5.61 -2.29 -20.97
CA ALA A 305 4.37 -2.37 -21.72
C ALA A 305 3.36 -3.39 -21.17
N ASP A 306 3.83 -4.49 -20.57
CA ASP A 306 2.97 -5.52 -19.99
C ASP A 306 2.19 -5.04 -18.75
N LEU A 307 2.59 -3.94 -18.11
CA LEU A 307 1.83 -3.33 -17.00
C LEU A 307 0.45 -2.85 -17.42
N LEU A 308 0.23 -2.53 -18.69
CA LEU A 308 -1.08 -2.17 -19.23
C LEU A 308 -2.05 -3.36 -19.31
N ARG A 309 -1.54 -4.58 -19.20
CA ARG A 309 -2.35 -5.79 -19.18
C ARG A 309 -2.88 -6.10 -17.79
N VAL A 310 -2.40 -5.46 -16.72
CA VAL A 310 -2.84 -5.73 -15.35
C VAL A 310 -4.35 -5.48 -15.23
N ARG A 311 -5.08 -6.49 -14.74
CA ARG A 311 -6.54 -6.47 -14.53
C ARG A 311 -6.91 -6.70 -13.07
N ALA A 312 -6.07 -7.43 -12.35
CA ALA A 312 -6.23 -7.65 -10.93
C ALA A 312 -4.88 -7.78 -10.23
N ILE A 313 -4.89 -7.53 -8.93
CA ILE A 313 -3.73 -7.61 -8.05
C ILE A 313 -4.08 -8.59 -6.93
N ARG A 314 -3.22 -9.57 -6.72
CA ARG A 314 -3.23 -10.43 -5.54
C ARG A 314 -2.21 -9.90 -4.53
N VAL A 315 -2.61 -9.84 -3.27
CA VAL A 315 -1.76 -9.38 -2.19
C VAL A 315 -1.75 -10.42 -1.09
N GLN A 316 -0.56 -10.81 -0.68
CA GLN A 316 -0.33 -11.62 0.50
C GLN A 316 0.33 -10.75 1.57
N VAL A 317 -0.16 -10.84 2.81
CA VAL A 317 0.42 -10.15 3.97
C VAL A 317 0.56 -11.14 5.11
N ARG A 318 1.69 -11.10 5.81
CA ARG A 318 1.92 -11.87 7.03
C ARG A 318 2.36 -10.96 8.16
N VAL A 319 1.72 -11.11 9.32
CA VAL A 319 2.06 -10.39 10.56
C VAL A 319 2.44 -11.39 11.64
N GLN A 320 3.38 -10.99 12.50
CA GLN A 320 3.81 -11.82 13.64
C GLN A 320 3.41 -11.19 14.98
N ALA A 321 3.38 -12.03 16.02
CA ALA A 321 3.31 -11.53 17.40
C ALA A 321 4.50 -10.62 17.71
N GLN A 322 4.27 -9.56 18.47
CA GLN A 322 5.30 -8.58 18.79
C GLN A 322 6.31 -9.16 19.78
N ASP A 323 5.82 -9.90 20.76
CA ASP A 323 6.64 -10.45 21.81
C ASP A 323 7.33 -11.78 21.38
N PRO A 324 8.68 -11.85 21.32
CA PRO A 324 9.38 -13.09 21.00
C PRO A 324 9.15 -14.21 22.03
N ALA A 325 8.69 -13.91 23.24
CA ALA A 325 8.41 -14.91 24.27
C ALA A 325 7.15 -15.75 23.99
N VAL A 326 6.30 -15.32 23.05
CA VAL A 326 5.15 -16.11 22.56
C VAL A 326 5.41 -16.71 21.18
N ARG A 327 6.56 -16.43 20.55
CA ARG A 327 6.95 -17.01 19.26
C ARG A 327 7.78 -18.28 19.46
N GLY A 328 7.44 -19.32 18.72
CA GLY A 328 8.15 -20.60 18.73
C GLY A 328 9.39 -20.61 17.86
N ARG A 329 10.03 -21.77 17.76
CA ARG A 329 11.28 -21.97 17.00
C ARG A 329 11.09 -22.54 15.58
N ASP A 330 9.89 -23.01 15.26
CA ASP A 330 9.59 -23.67 13.99
C ASP A 330 9.36 -22.65 12.87
N ALA A 331 10.31 -22.56 11.93
CA ALA A 331 10.29 -21.60 10.83
C ALA A 331 9.06 -21.72 9.91
N ARG A 332 8.30 -22.83 9.97
CA ARG A 332 7.03 -22.95 9.22
C ARG A 332 5.96 -22.01 9.74
N PHE A 333 5.94 -21.78 11.06
CA PHE A 333 4.92 -20.96 11.73
C PHE A 333 5.41 -19.55 12.08
N PHE A 334 6.73 -19.36 12.15
CA PHE A 334 7.36 -18.11 12.59
C PHE A 334 8.44 -17.67 11.60
N VAL A 335 8.19 -16.60 10.84
CA VAL A 335 9.21 -16.01 9.95
C VAL A 335 10.41 -15.51 10.76
N ASN A 336 10.15 -14.89 11.92
CA ASN A 336 11.19 -14.58 12.91
C ASN A 336 10.96 -15.40 14.18
N PRO A 337 11.68 -16.52 14.36
CA PRO A 337 11.58 -17.37 15.53
C PRO A 337 11.76 -16.60 16.85
N GLY A 338 11.08 -17.08 17.89
CA GLY A 338 11.22 -16.59 19.25
C GLY A 338 11.86 -17.59 20.21
N HIS A 339 11.50 -17.47 21.48
CA HIS A 339 12.07 -18.28 22.55
C HIS A 339 11.03 -19.15 23.28
N ALA A 340 9.77 -19.11 22.87
CA ALA A 340 8.72 -19.93 23.46
C ALA A 340 8.97 -21.42 23.19
N THR A 341 9.00 -22.22 24.26
CA THR A 341 9.13 -23.68 24.18
C THR A 341 7.85 -24.40 24.56
N ARG A 342 6.93 -23.73 25.25
CA ARG A 342 5.64 -24.29 25.69
C ARG A 342 4.58 -24.06 24.62
N SER A 343 3.93 -25.14 24.15
CA SER A 343 2.89 -25.06 23.12
C SER A 343 1.73 -24.12 23.50
N ARG A 344 1.38 -24.05 24.79
CA ARG A 344 0.30 -23.20 25.30
C ARG A 344 0.57 -21.69 25.20
N LEU A 345 1.80 -21.27 24.96
CA LEU A 345 2.22 -19.87 24.79
C LEU A 345 2.33 -19.45 23.33
N LEU A 346 2.27 -20.40 22.39
CA LEU A 346 2.60 -20.13 20.99
C LEU A 346 1.52 -19.31 20.28
N VAL A 347 1.94 -18.19 19.69
CA VAL A 347 1.14 -17.36 18.78
C VAL A 347 1.79 -17.37 17.40
N PRO A 348 1.34 -18.24 16.47
CA PRO A 348 1.92 -18.29 15.13
C PRO A 348 1.67 -16.99 14.37
N ASP A 349 2.42 -16.78 13.30
CA ASP A 349 2.14 -15.67 12.40
C ASP A 349 0.75 -15.81 11.77
N PHE A 350 0.10 -14.69 11.51
CA PHE A 350 -1.19 -14.64 10.84
C PHE A 350 -1.01 -14.12 9.41
N GLY A 351 -1.52 -14.89 8.45
CA GLY A 351 -1.53 -14.54 7.03
C GLY A 351 -2.90 -14.10 6.55
N TRP A 352 -2.92 -13.18 5.59
CA TRP A 352 -4.11 -12.80 4.83
C TRP A 352 -3.76 -12.69 3.35
N GLU A 353 -4.69 -13.14 2.51
CA GLU A 353 -4.59 -13.03 1.06
C GLU A 353 -5.85 -12.33 0.54
N LEU A 354 -5.66 -11.42 -0.40
CA LEU A 354 -6.73 -10.72 -1.10
C LEU A 354 -6.48 -10.68 -2.59
N HIS A 355 -7.56 -10.82 -3.34
CA HIS A 355 -7.60 -10.58 -4.76
C HIS A 355 -8.50 -9.37 -5.05
N VAL A 356 -7.95 -8.34 -5.69
CA VAL A 356 -8.69 -7.13 -6.09
C VAL A 356 -8.63 -6.98 -7.61
N ALA A 357 -9.79 -6.88 -8.24
CA ALA A 357 -9.93 -6.47 -9.63
C ALA A 357 -10.53 -5.05 -9.67
N PRO A 358 -9.71 -3.98 -9.73
CA PRO A 358 -10.22 -2.63 -9.72
C PRO A 358 -11.03 -2.37 -11.00
N ARG A 359 -12.19 -1.72 -10.86
CA ARG A 359 -13.12 -1.49 -11.98
C ARG A 359 -12.45 -0.77 -13.15
N ASN A 360 -11.57 0.18 -12.85
CA ASN A 360 -10.93 1.02 -13.87
C ASN A 360 -9.82 0.29 -14.64
N LEU A 361 -9.31 -0.85 -14.15
CA LEU A 361 -8.36 -1.67 -14.90
C LEU A 361 -9.05 -2.61 -15.90
N ASN A 362 -10.35 -2.87 -15.70
CA ASN A 362 -11.13 -3.83 -16.49
C ASN A 362 -12.00 -3.15 -17.55
N PHE A 363 -11.63 -1.93 -17.96
CA PHE A 363 -12.40 -1.18 -18.93
C PHE A 363 -12.20 -1.76 -20.34
N GLY A 364 -13.30 -2.00 -21.06
CA GLY A 364 -13.28 -2.45 -22.46
C GLY A 364 -13.02 -3.95 -22.68
N ARG A 365 -13.22 -4.78 -21.65
CA ARG A 365 -13.32 -6.24 -21.80
C ARG A 365 -14.75 -6.68 -22.07
#